data_AF-A0A6B3HVW5-F1
#
_entry.id   AF-A0A6B3HVW5-F1
#
_cell.length_a   1.000
_cell.length_b   1.000
_cell.length_c   1.000
_cell.angle_alpha   90.00
_cell.angle_beta   90.00
_cell.angle_gamma   90.00
#
_symmetry.space_group_name_H-M   'P 1'
#
loop_
_entity.id
_entity.type
_entity.pdbx_description
1 polymer ?
#
loop_
_entity_poly.entity_id
_entity_poly.type
_entity_poly.pdbx_seq_one_letter_code
_entity_poly.pdbx_strand_id
1 'polypeptide(L)' 'MPVHEGLALYAAAAGAGALGLPLLEVGTYCGRSTILLADAARAAGVGALTVDHHRGSEEQ' A
#
# COMPACT_ATOMS: atom_id res chain seq x y z
N MET A 1 -5.88 -9.02 5.49
CA MET A 1 -4.43 -9.17 5.33
C MET A 1 -3.84 -9.97 6.48
N PRO A 2 -3.47 -11.24 6.25
CA PRO A 2 -2.59 -12.03 7.11
C PRO A 2 -1.30 -11.29 7.47
N VAL A 3 -0.73 -11.59 8.65
CA VAL A 3 0.46 -10.87 9.15
C VAL A 3 1.68 -11.05 8.24
N HIS A 4 1.95 -12.28 7.80
CA HIS A 4 3.10 -12.57 6.95
C HIS A 4 3.01 -11.88 5.57
N GLU A 5 1.80 -11.80 5.00
CA GLU A 5 1.56 -11.02 3.77
C GLU A 5 1.80 -9.53 3.99
N GLY A 6 1.38 -8.97 5.13
CA GLY A 6 1.65 -7.58 5.47
C GLY A 6 3.14 -7.27 5.61
N LEU A 7 3.91 -8.17 6.22
CA LEU A 7 5.37 -8.05 6.31
C LEU A 7 6.04 -8.13 4.93
N ALA A 8 5.58 -9.06 4.08
CA ALA A 8 6.07 -9.17 2.71
C ALA A 8 5.75 -7.91 1.89
N LEU A 9 4.53 -7.36 2.04
CA LEU A 9 4.12 -6.11 1.40
C LEU A 9 4.99 -4.94 1.85
N TYR A 10 5.26 -4.82 3.16
CA TYR A 10 6.12 -3.75 3.70
C TYR A 10 7.55 -3.85 3.15
N ALA A 11 8.14 -5.05 3.12
CA ALA A 11 9.47 -5.26 2.57
C ALA A 11 9.55 -4.89 1.09
N ALA A 12 8.55 -5.26 0.30
CA ALA A 12 8.45 -4.87 -1.10
C ALA A 12 8.30 -3.35 -1.27
N ALA A 13 7.47 -2.70 -0.45
CA ALA A 13 7.24 -1.26 -0.47
C ALA A 13 8.49 -0.46 -0.09
N ALA A 14 9.26 -0.91 0.90
CA ALA A 14 10.53 -0.30 1.28
C ALA A 14 11.56 -0.39 0.14
N GLY A 15 11.63 -1.55 -0.54
CA GLY A 15 12.47 -1.73 -1.73
C GLY A 15 12.04 -0.85 -2.90
N ALA A 16 10.73 -0.75 -3.16
CA ALA A 16 10.19 0.08 -4.23
C ALA A 16 10.35 1.59 -3.95
N GLY A 17 10.16 2.02 -2.70
CA GLY A 17 10.31 3.42 -2.29
C GLY A 17 11.72 3.96 -2.51
N ALA A 18 12.74 3.10 -2.46
CA ALA A 18 14.13 3.47 -2.78
C ALA A 18 14.33 3.96 -4.22
N LEU A 19 13.36 3.73 -5.13
CA LEU A 19 13.37 4.28 -6.48
C LEU A 19 13.01 5.78 -6.51
N GLY A 20 12.58 6.37 -5.39
CA GLY A 20 12.20 7.78 -5.30
C GLY A 20 10.88 8.13 -5.99
N LEU A 21 10.08 7.11 -6.35
CA LEU A 21 8.77 7.27 -6.97
C LEU A 21 7.65 7.01 -5.96
N PRO A 22 6.46 7.62 -6.14
CA PRO A 22 5.30 7.35 -5.29
C PRO A 22 4.88 5.87 -5.31
N LEU A 23 4.41 5.38 -4.17
CA LEU A 23 3.77 4.06 -4.08
C LEU A 23 2.29 4.18 -4.44
N LEU A 24 1.77 3.23 -5.22
CA LEU A 24 0.36 3.12 -5.57
C LEU A 24 -0.23 1.82 -5.01
N GLU A 25 -1.36 1.93 -4.33
CA GLU A 25 -2.22 0.81 -3.93
C GLU A 25 -3.53 0.85 -4.72
N VAL A 26 -3.91 -0.27 -5.31
CA VAL A 26 -5.22 -0.46 -5.94
C VAL A 26 -6.04 -1.39 -5.07
N GLY A 27 -7.14 -0.89 -4.53
CA GLY A 27 -7.92 -1.53 -3.48
C GLY A 27 -7.44 -1.11 -2.09
N THR A 28 -8.11 -0.12 -1.51
CA THR A 28 -7.85 0.45 -0.18
C THR A 28 -8.64 -0.30 0.90
N TYR A 29 -9.86 -0.72 0.60
CA TYR A 29 -10.86 -1.19 1.56
C TYR A 29 -10.95 -0.23 2.77
N CYS A 30 -10.73 -0.74 3.98
CA CYS A 30 -10.64 0.05 5.22
C CYS A 30 -9.20 0.47 5.59
N GLY A 31 -8.22 0.32 4.69
CA GLY A 31 -6.88 0.90 4.83
C GLY A 31 -5.85 0.05 5.59
N ARG A 32 -6.09 -1.26 5.80
CA ARG A 32 -5.19 -2.10 6.61
C ARG A 32 -3.81 -2.28 5.97
N SER A 33 -3.73 -2.45 4.66
CA SER A 33 -2.48 -2.48 3.90
C SER A 33 -1.92 -1.08 3.67
N THR A 34 -2.80 -0.09 3.47
CA THR A 34 -2.44 1.32 3.25
C THR A 34 -1.53 1.87 4.34
N ILE A 35 -1.77 1.57 5.61
CA ILE A 35 -0.91 2.07 6.69
C ILE A 35 0.54 1.55 6.61
N LEU A 36 0.74 0.33 6.09
CA LEU A 36 2.08 -0.23 5.90
C LEU A 36 2.79 0.44 4.73
N LEU A 37 2.07 0.66 3.62
CA LEU A 37 2.57 1.36 2.45
C LEU A 37 2.89 2.82 2.76
N ALA A 38 2.03 3.49 3.55
CA ALA A 38 2.23 4.88 3.96
C ALA A 38 3.46 5.04 4.85
N ASP A 39 3.73 4.10 5.77
CA ASP A 39 4.94 4.14 6.58
C ASP A 39 6.21 3.93 5.73
N ALA A 40 6.20 2.95 4.81
CA ALA A 40 7.31 2.72 3.89
C ALA A 40 7.57 3.92 2.97
N ALA A 41 6.51 4.51 2.41
CA ALA A 41 6.60 5.72 1.58
C ALA A 41 7.16 6.91 2.36
N ARG A 42 6.67 7.12 3.59
CA ARG A 42 7.16 8.16 4.50
C ARG A 42 8.65 7.97 4.79
N ALA A 43 9.09 6.74 5.05
CA ALA A 43 10.50 6.43 5.29
C ALA A 43 11.39 6.72 4.06
N ALA A 44 10.86 6.51 2.85
CA ALA A 44 11.54 6.83 1.60
C ALA A 44 11.40 8.29 1.14
N GLY A 45 10.62 9.12 1.83
CA GLY A 45 10.37 10.51 1.44
C GLY A 45 9.50 10.66 0.19
N VAL A 46 8.71 9.64 -0.16
CA VAL A 46 7.81 9.63 -1.32
C VAL A 46 6.35 9.63 -0.88
N GLY A 47 5.43 9.95 -1.80
CA GLY A 47 3.99 9.86 -1.54
C GLY A 47 3.48 8.42 -1.61
N ALA A 48 2.40 8.13 -0.86
CA ALA A 48 1.57 6.94 -1.06
C ALA A 48 0.20 7.37 -1.59
N LEU A 49 -0.22 6.82 -2.71
CA LEU A 49 -1.55 6.99 -3.29
C LEU A 49 -2.30 5.67 -3.17
N THR A 50 -3.57 5.73 -2.80
CA THR A 50 -4.45 4.57 -2.74
C THR A 50 -5.74 4.89 -3.48
N VAL A 51 -6.27 3.92 -4.23
CA VAL A 51 -7.50 4.08 -5.02
C VAL A 51 -8.44 2.91 -4.79
N ASP A 52 -9.69 3.24 -4.51
CA ASP A 52 -10.77 2.27 -4.33
C ASP A 52 -12.12 2.93 -4.66
N HIS A 53 -13.06 2.13 -5.16
CA HIS A 53 -14.45 2.53 -5.35
C HIS A 53 -15.24 2.54 -4.03
N HIS A 54 -14.69 1.94 -2.97
CA HIS A 54 -15.22 1.84 -1.60
C HIS A 54 -16.64 1.27 -1.52
N ARG A 55 -16.99 0.38 -2.46
CA ARG A 55 -18.31 -0.26 -2.56
C ARG A 55 -18.28 -1.79 -2.61
N GLY A 56 -17.09 -2.41 -2.53
CA GLY A 56 -16.94 -3.85 -2.76
C GLY A 56 -17.00 -4.23 -4.24
N SER A 57 -16.68 -5.48 -4.59
CA SER A 57 -16.60 -5.92 -5.99
C SER A 57 -17.93 -5.74 -6.73
N GLU A 58 -17.86 -5.22 -7.95
CA GLU A 58 -19.01 -5.14 -8.88
C GLU A 58 -19.19 -6.41 -9.71
N GLU A 59 -18.21 -7.34 -9.69
CA GLU A 59 -18.25 -8.63 -10.41
C GLU A 59 -19.07 -9.71 -9.68
N GLN A 60 -20.15 -9.34 -8.98
CA GLN A 60 -21.03 -10.31 -8.31
C GLN A 60 -21.84 -11.15 -9.30
#